data_AF-A0A5D3BCN2-F1
#
_entry.id   AF-A0A5D3BCN2-F1
#
_cell.length_a   1.000
_cell.length_b   1.000
_cell.length_c   1.000
_cell.angle_alpha   90.00
_cell.angle_beta   90.00
_cell.angle_gamma   90.00
#
_symmetry.space_group_name_H-M   'P 1'
#
loop_
_entity.id
_entity.type
_entity.pdbx_description
1 polymer ?
#
loop_
_entity_poly.entity_id
_entity_poly.type
_entity_poly.pdbx_seq_one_letter_code
_entity_poly.pdbx_strand_id
1 'polypeptide(L)'
;MKLMGFGTANDAESKCKRLVEFTIAEATSKKKVVRSIIYGIAMLISGCKSIEIIMEGPLTSRPSILDGKNYSYQKSRMILFIKTLDGRARRVLVAGWEPSMIIVDGVFVPKSEVDWTDAEEQGSVRNVRALNAIFNGVDLNAFKLINSCSSVKEAWKILEVAYEGIKKVKISRLQLVTSKFEVLKMFEDEPISESNERVLEIANESLLLGEKILESKIMRKVMRLYLENLT
;
A
#
# COMPACT_ATOMS: atom_id res chain seq x y z
N MET A 1 -45.07 -39.64 61.72
CA MET A 1 -43.62 -39.45 61.51
C MET A 1 -43.37 -39.53 60.01
N LYS A 2 -43.29 -38.37 59.33
CA LYS A 2 -43.15 -38.27 57.88
C LYS A 2 -41.75 -38.73 57.47
N LEU A 3 -41.67 -39.81 56.70
CA LEU A 3 -40.43 -40.23 56.04
C LEU A 3 -40.10 -39.20 54.95
N MET A 4 -38.93 -38.56 55.10
CA MET A 4 -38.35 -37.65 54.12
C MET A 4 -38.10 -38.40 52.81
N GLY A 5 -38.56 -37.82 51.70
CA GLY A 5 -38.44 -38.38 50.36
C GLY A 5 -36.98 -38.49 49.92
N PHE A 6 -36.61 -39.69 49.48
CA PHE A 6 -35.37 -39.96 48.78
C PHE A 6 -35.38 -39.22 47.43
N GLY A 7 -34.47 -38.25 47.27
CA GLY A 7 -34.05 -37.80 45.95
C GLY A 7 -33.39 -38.98 45.25
N THR A 8 -34.05 -39.51 44.22
CA THR A 8 -33.62 -40.70 43.48
C THR A 8 -32.28 -40.43 42.79
N ALA A 9 -31.36 -41.41 42.81
CA ALA A 9 -30.04 -41.38 42.18
C ALA A 9 -30.04 -40.82 40.72
N ASN A 10 -31.17 -40.94 40.02
CA ASN A 10 -31.41 -40.38 38.69
C ASN A 10 -31.26 -38.84 38.57
N ASP A 11 -31.49 -38.06 39.64
CA ASP A 11 -31.41 -36.59 39.57
C ASP A 11 -29.95 -36.09 39.60
N ALA A 12 -29.08 -36.79 40.33
CA ALA A 12 -27.65 -36.49 40.39
C ALA A 12 -26.93 -36.88 39.09
N GLU A 13 -27.27 -38.02 38.51
CA GLU A 13 -26.73 -38.50 37.24
C GLU A 13 -27.12 -37.57 36.07
N SER A 14 -28.38 -37.09 36.05
CA SER A 14 -28.87 -36.14 35.04
C SER A 14 -28.19 -34.76 35.13
N LYS A 15 -27.84 -34.29 36.34
CA LYS A 15 -27.08 -33.05 36.55
C LYS A 15 -25.61 -33.21 36.13
N CYS A 16 -24.96 -34.31 36.47
CA CYS A 16 -23.59 -34.62 36.03
C CYS A 16 -23.50 -34.69 34.50
N LYS A 17 -24.45 -35.36 33.84
CA LYS A 17 -24.47 -35.45 32.38
C LYS A 17 -24.57 -34.07 31.71
N ARG A 18 -25.44 -33.20 32.22
CA ARG A 18 -25.59 -31.82 31.70
C ARG A 18 -24.36 -30.95 31.93
N LEU A 19 -23.68 -31.10 33.07
CA LEU A 19 -22.42 -30.39 33.34
C LEU A 19 -21.30 -30.86 32.40
N VAL A 20 -21.21 -32.16 32.13
CA VAL A 20 -20.23 -32.72 31.18
C VAL A 20 -20.54 -32.27 29.76
N GLU A 21 -21.80 -32.30 29.32
CA GLU A 21 -22.21 -31.80 28.00
C GLU A 21 -21.94 -30.30 27.85
N PHE A 22 -22.22 -29.48 28.88
CA PHE A 22 -21.91 -28.06 28.90
C PHE A 22 -20.39 -27.81 28.80
N THR A 23 -19.59 -28.53 29.59
CA THR A 23 -18.12 -28.39 29.59
C THR A 23 -17.53 -28.84 28.24
N ILE A 24 -18.06 -29.91 27.65
CA ILE A 24 -17.67 -30.39 26.31
C ILE A 24 -18.08 -29.38 25.25
N ALA A 25 -19.29 -28.82 25.30
CA ALA A 25 -19.76 -27.81 24.36
C ALA A 25 -18.92 -26.53 24.46
N GLU A 26 -18.58 -26.08 25.67
CA GLU A 26 -17.73 -24.92 25.93
C GLU A 26 -16.29 -25.18 25.43
N ALA A 27 -15.73 -26.36 25.70
CA ALA A 27 -14.42 -26.77 25.19
C ALA A 27 -14.41 -26.90 23.65
N THR A 28 -15.51 -27.35 23.05
CA THR A 28 -15.68 -27.48 21.59
C THR A 28 -15.85 -26.12 20.94
N SER A 29 -16.58 -25.21 21.57
CA SER A 29 -16.72 -23.80 21.17
C SER A 29 -15.35 -23.10 21.19
N LYS A 30 -14.61 -23.21 22.31
CA LYS A 30 -13.24 -22.65 22.43
C LYS A 30 -12.28 -23.25 21.39
N LYS A 31 -12.33 -24.56 21.12
CA LYS A 31 -11.55 -25.19 20.03
C LYS A 31 -11.92 -24.64 18.64
N LYS A 32 -13.20 -24.42 18.37
CA LYS A 32 -13.68 -23.86 17.09
C LYS A 32 -13.21 -22.42 16.93
N VAL A 33 -13.27 -21.62 17.99
CA VAL A 33 -12.72 -20.26 18.05
C VAL A 33 -11.22 -20.26 17.78
N VAL A 34 -10.43 -21.07 18.51
CA VAL A 34 -8.97 -21.17 18.33
C VAL A 34 -8.61 -21.58 16.90
N ARG A 35 -9.36 -22.54 16.33
CA ARG A 35 -9.15 -22.98 14.95
C ARG A 35 -9.46 -21.86 13.95
N SER A 36 -10.54 -21.10 14.14
CA SER A 36 -10.85 -19.92 13.31
C SER A 36 -9.80 -18.81 13.44
N ILE A 37 -9.27 -18.57 14.63
CA ILE A 37 -8.18 -17.61 14.87
C ILE A 37 -6.92 -18.04 14.10
N ILE A 38 -6.53 -19.32 14.18
CA ILE A 38 -5.38 -19.86 13.46
C ILE A 38 -5.56 -19.71 11.94
N TYR A 39 -6.75 -20.04 11.41
CA TYR A 39 -7.05 -19.84 9.99
C TYR A 39 -7.01 -18.35 9.59
N GLY A 40 -7.56 -17.47 10.42
CA GLY A 40 -7.51 -16.02 10.19
C GLY A 40 -6.07 -15.49 10.12
N ILE A 41 -5.21 -15.89 11.07
CA ILE A 41 -3.80 -15.54 11.08
C ILE A 41 -3.08 -16.10 9.83
N ALA A 42 -3.35 -17.34 9.43
CA ALA A 42 -2.76 -17.94 8.24
C ALA A 42 -3.17 -17.20 6.94
N MET A 43 -4.44 -16.83 6.81
CA MET A 43 -4.96 -16.05 5.68
C MET A 43 -4.31 -14.66 5.59
N LEU A 44 -4.14 -13.99 6.73
CA LEU A 44 -3.47 -12.68 6.80
C LEU A 44 -2.00 -12.75 6.40
N ILE A 45 -1.26 -13.75 6.88
CA ILE A 45 0.14 -13.97 6.50
C ILE A 45 0.25 -14.25 5.00
N SER A 46 -0.68 -15.02 4.43
CA SER A 46 -0.70 -15.29 3.00
C SER A 46 -1.04 -14.04 2.18
N GLY A 47 -2.04 -13.25 2.59
CA GLY A 47 -2.43 -12.01 1.91
C GLY A 47 -1.36 -10.93 1.95
N CYS A 48 -0.64 -10.79 3.08
CA CYS A 48 0.51 -9.89 3.20
C CYS A 48 1.69 -10.30 2.29
N LYS A 49 1.91 -11.62 2.09
CA LYS A 49 2.94 -12.14 1.18
C LYS A 49 2.57 -11.96 -0.29
N SER A 50 1.30 -12.11 -0.65
CA SER A 50 0.82 -11.94 -2.03
C SER A 50 1.00 -10.51 -2.57
N ILE A 51 1.16 -9.52 -1.70
CA ILE A 51 1.39 -8.12 -2.09
C ILE A 51 2.88 -7.82 -2.36
N GLU A 52 3.80 -8.71 -1.98
CA GLU A 52 5.22 -8.46 -2.20
C GLU A 52 5.66 -8.74 -3.64
N ILE A 53 4.91 -9.49 -4.47
CA ILE A 53 5.25 -9.71 -5.89
C ILE A 53 3.98 -9.98 -6.71
N ILE A 54 3.49 -8.99 -7.45
CA ILE A 54 2.87 -9.22 -8.76
C ILE A 54 3.64 -8.39 -9.77
N MET A 55 4.81 -8.92 -10.13
CA MET A 55 5.65 -8.42 -11.21
C MET A 55 5.68 -9.47 -12.32
N GLU A 56 4.53 -9.74 -12.92
CA GLU A 56 4.43 -10.61 -14.10
C GLU A 56 3.45 -9.95 -15.07
N GLY A 57 3.98 -9.22 -16.02
CA GLY A 57 3.22 -8.59 -17.10
C GLY A 57 4.17 -8.22 -18.25
N PRO A 58 3.78 -8.39 -19.52
CA PRO A 58 4.69 -8.31 -20.65
C PRO A 58 5.42 -6.97 -20.70
N LEU A 59 6.69 -7.00 -21.11
CA LEU A 59 7.48 -5.84 -21.49
C LEU A 59 6.82 -5.16 -22.68
N THR A 60 5.79 -4.36 -22.43
CA THR A 60 5.16 -3.55 -23.46
C THR A 60 6.15 -2.45 -23.85
N SER A 61 6.38 -2.28 -25.16
CA SER A 61 7.18 -1.19 -25.73
C SER A 61 6.65 0.21 -25.37
N ARG A 62 5.47 0.27 -24.72
CA ARG A 62 4.80 1.48 -24.25
C ARG A 62 4.48 1.36 -22.75
N PRO A 63 4.75 2.39 -21.94
CA PRO A 63 4.40 2.39 -20.51
C PRO A 63 2.89 2.38 -20.30
N SER A 64 2.46 2.02 -19.08
CA SER A 64 1.05 2.14 -18.67
C SER A 64 0.68 3.62 -18.65
N ILE A 65 -0.53 3.95 -19.09
CA ILE A 65 -1.05 5.32 -18.96
C ILE A 65 -1.16 5.67 -17.48
N LEU A 66 -0.57 6.80 -17.10
CA LEU A 66 -0.71 7.45 -15.80
C LEU A 66 -2.07 8.16 -15.78
N ASP A 67 -3.11 7.46 -15.30
CA ASP A 67 -4.50 7.93 -15.18
C ASP A 67 -4.91 8.24 -13.72
N GLY A 68 -3.98 8.05 -12.78
CA GLY A 68 -4.17 8.36 -11.36
C GLY A 68 -4.89 7.28 -10.55
N LYS A 69 -5.55 6.28 -11.17
CA LYS A 69 -6.32 5.25 -10.44
C LYS A 69 -5.44 4.33 -9.60
N ASN A 70 -4.25 4.02 -10.10
CA ASN A 70 -3.23 3.27 -9.38
C ASN A 70 -1.86 3.90 -9.63
N TYR A 71 -1.72 5.16 -9.23
CA TYR A 71 -0.53 5.95 -9.49
C TYR A 71 0.75 5.29 -8.95
N SER A 72 0.71 4.64 -7.78
CA SER A 72 1.89 3.96 -7.20
C SER A 72 2.45 2.86 -8.13
N TYR A 73 1.57 2.00 -8.67
CA TYR A 73 1.93 0.97 -9.63
C TYR A 73 2.41 1.57 -10.97
N GLN A 74 1.65 2.52 -11.51
CA GLN A 74 1.94 3.16 -12.80
C GLN A 74 3.26 3.95 -12.75
N LYS A 75 3.52 4.67 -11.65
CA LYS A 75 4.76 5.37 -11.36
C LYS A 75 5.94 4.42 -11.35
N SER A 76 5.81 3.28 -10.67
CA SER A 76 6.86 2.26 -10.61
C SER A 76 7.19 1.70 -12.00
N ARG A 77 6.17 1.43 -12.83
CA ARG A 77 6.35 0.99 -14.23
C ARG A 77 7.02 2.07 -15.10
N MET A 78 6.61 3.33 -14.96
CA MET A 78 7.20 4.45 -15.71
C MET A 78 8.67 4.67 -15.34
N ILE A 79 9.01 4.61 -14.05
CA ILE A 79 10.41 4.68 -13.58
C ILE A 79 11.24 3.54 -14.17
N LEU A 80 10.69 2.33 -14.19
CA LEU A 80 11.36 1.16 -14.78
C LEU A 80 11.58 1.35 -16.28
N PHE A 81 10.56 1.81 -17.01
CA PHE A 81 10.66 2.09 -18.43
C PHE A 81 11.75 3.14 -18.75
N ILE A 82 11.80 4.25 -18.01
CA ILE A 82 12.85 5.27 -18.18
C ILE A 82 14.25 4.69 -17.91
N LYS A 83 14.40 3.80 -16.92
CA LYS A 83 15.68 3.10 -16.67
C LYS A 83 16.09 2.18 -17.83
N THR A 84 15.15 1.56 -18.52
CA THR A 84 15.46 0.69 -19.67
C THR A 84 15.92 1.47 -20.90
N LEU A 85 15.52 2.75 -21.03
CA LEU A 85 15.96 3.62 -22.13
C LEU A 85 17.43 4.04 -22.00
N ASP A 86 17.91 4.23 -20.77
CA ASP A 86 19.32 4.42 -20.42
C ASP A 86 19.46 4.16 -18.91
N GLY A 87 20.41 3.30 -18.51
CA GLY A 87 20.66 2.97 -17.10
C GLY A 87 20.93 4.21 -16.22
N ARG A 88 21.35 5.34 -16.82
CA ARG A 88 21.54 6.63 -16.15
C ARG A 88 20.37 7.62 -16.32
N ALA A 89 19.35 7.33 -17.13
CA ALA A 89 18.22 8.25 -17.34
C ALA A 89 17.36 8.47 -16.07
N ARG A 90 17.34 7.55 -15.10
CA ARG A 90 16.68 7.86 -13.82
C ARG A 90 17.32 9.06 -13.10
N ARG A 91 18.61 9.34 -13.33
CA ARG A 91 19.29 10.46 -12.65
C ARG A 91 18.70 11.80 -13.05
N VAL A 92 18.22 11.97 -14.28
CA VAL A 92 17.61 13.24 -14.71
C VAL A 92 16.27 13.52 -14.03
N LEU A 93 15.55 12.50 -13.53
CA LEU A 93 14.35 12.69 -12.70
C LEU A 93 14.66 13.30 -11.32
N VAL A 94 15.84 13.01 -10.76
CA VAL A 94 16.21 13.42 -9.39
C VAL A 94 17.11 14.65 -9.40
N ALA A 95 18.23 14.57 -10.12
CA ALA A 95 19.17 15.68 -10.25
C ALA A 95 18.53 16.83 -11.04
N GLY A 96 17.77 16.50 -12.08
CA GLY A 96 17.34 17.46 -13.08
C GLY A 96 18.38 17.60 -14.18
N TRP A 97 17.95 18.19 -15.28
CA TRP A 97 18.83 18.77 -16.27
C TRP A 97 18.52 20.25 -16.35
N GLU A 98 19.56 21.06 -16.41
CA GLU A 98 19.51 22.51 -16.60
C GLU A 98 20.46 22.86 -17.75
N PRO A 99 20.09 23.79 -18.64
CA PRO A 99 20.99 24.29 -19.67
C PRO A 99 22.25 24.90 -19.04
N SER A 100 23.42 24.57 -19.57
CA SER A 100 24.65 25.24 -19.16
C SER A 100 24.59 26.73 -19.51
N MET A 101 25.00 27.58 -18.58
CA MET A 101 24.98 29.03 -18.75
C MET A 101 26.40 29.56 -18.96
N ILE A 102 26.53 30.54 -19.86
CA ILE A 102 27.76 31.31 -20.08
C ILE A 102 27.49 32.79 -19.81
N ILE A 103 28.56 33.54 -19.53
CA ILE A 103 28.47 34.99 -19.37
C ILE A 103 28.87 35.64 -20.70
N VAL A 104 27.94 36.36 -21.31
CA VAL A 104 28.18 37.20 -22.49
C VAL A 104 27.82 38.63 -22.10
N ASP A 105 28.78 39.55 -22.20
CA ASP A 105 28.61 40.95 -21.84
C ASP A 105 28.04 41.20 -20.42
N GLY A 106 28.43 40.35 -19.46
CA GLY A 106 27.97 40.44 -18.07
C GLY A 106 26.58 39.85 -17.81
N VAL A 107 25.92 39.28 -18.83
CA VAL A 107 24.60 38.64 -18.73
C VAL A 107 24.76 37.11 -18.84
N PHE A 108 24.06 36.37 -17.97
CA PHE A 108 23.96 34.92 -18.08
C PHE A 108 23.02 34.53 -19.21
N VAL A 109 23.56 33.87 -20.22
CA VAL A 109 22.80 33.35 -21.36
C VAL A 109 23.02 31.84 -21.50
N PRO A 110 22.02 31.05 -21.94
CA PRO A 110 22.22 29.63 -22.22
C PRO A 110 23.30 29.45 -23.28
N LYS A 111 24.22 28.52 -23.01
CA LYS A 111 25.27 28.12 -23.93
C LYS A 111 24.64 27.49 -25.18
N SER A 112 25.08 27.91 -26.36
CA SER A 112 24.66 27.34 -27.64
C SER A 112 24.91 25.83 -27.68
N GLU A 113 23.98 25.08 -28.28
CA GLU A 113 24.10 23.61 -28.41
C GLU A 113 25.36 23.20 -29.18
N VAL A 114 25.82 24.04 -30.12
CA VAL A 114 27.01 23.80 -30.95
C VAL A 114 28.29 23.77 -30.10
N ASP A 115 28.30 24.47 -28.97
CA ASP A 115 29.46 24.57 -28.10
C ASP A 115 29.42 23.55 -26.96
N TRP A 116 28.38 22.71 -26.89
CA TRP A 116 28.22 21.75 -25.81
C TRP A 116 29.32 20.69 -25.83
N THR A 117 29.75 20.32 -24.63
CA THR A 117 30.55 19.11 -24.43
C THR A 117 29.68 17.88 -24.58
N ASP A 118 30.28 16.73 -24.92
CA ASP A 118 29.58 15.44 -24.99
C ASP A 118 28.75 15.13 -23.73
N ALA A 119 29.22 15.58 -22.56
CA ALA A 119 28.51 15.38 -21.30
C ALA A 119 27.23 16.23 -21.19
N GLU A 120 27.27 17.48 -21.66
CA GLU A 120 26.13 18.41 -21.70
C GLU A 120 25.08 17.92 -22.70
N GLU A 121 25.50 17.55 -23.91
CA GLU A 121 24.64 16.97 -24.94
C GLU A 121 23.99 15.67 -24.44
N GLN A 122 24.78 14.76 -23.86
CA GLN A 122 24.26 13.51 -23.34
C GLN A 122 23.26 13.72 -22.19
N GLY A 123 23.44 14.78 -21.38
CA GLY A 123 22.49 15.21 -20.36
C GLY A 123 21.16 15.66 -20.98
N SER A 124 21.22 16.50 -22.02
CA SER A 124 20.05 17.00 -22.75
C SER A 124 19.29 15.85 -23.41
N VAL A 125 19.98 14.96 -24.12
CA VAL A 125 19.39 13.78 -24.76
C VAL A 125 18.66 12.88 -23.75
N ARG A 126 19.22 12.68 -22.56
CA ARG A 126 18.56 11.93 -21.47
C ARG A 126 17.29 12.62 -21.00
N ASN A 127 17.33 13.93 -20.82
CA ASN A 127 16.19 14.73 -20.42
C ASN A 127 15.05 14.63 -21.44
N VAL A 128 15.35 14.85 -22.72
CA VAL A 128 14.37 14.78 -23.82
C VAL A 128 13.78 13.38 -23.96
N ARG A 129 14.60 12.32 -23.91
CA ARG A 129 14.11 10.92 -23.97
C ARG A 129 13.18 10.61 -22.81
N ALA A 130 13.52 11.04 -21.60
CA ALA A 130 12.70 10.80 -20.41
C ALA A 130 11.39 11.62 -20.45
N LEU A 131 11.43 12.89 -20.90
CA LEU A 131 10.23 13.69 -21.13
C LEU A 131 9.31 13.04 -22.16
N ASN A 132 9.86 12.59 -23.29
CA ASN A 132 9.09 11.90 -24.32
C ASN A 132 8.44 10.61 -23.77
N ALA A 133 9.14 9.85 -22.94
CA ALA A 133 8.57 8.67 -22.28
C ALA A 133 7.38 9.03 -21.38
N ILE A 134 7.50 10.11 -20.58
CA ILE A 134 6.41 10.60 -19.74
C ILE A 134 5.23 11.06 -20.60
N PHE A 135 5.47 11.91 -21.60
CA PHE A 135 4.42 12.44 -22.48
C PHE A 135 3.63 11.34 -23.19
N ASN A 136 4.30 10.25 -23.59
CA ASN A 136 3.66 9.10 -24.22
C ASN A 136 2.94 8.16 -23.25
N GLY A 137 3.13 8.31 -21.95
CA GLY A 137 2.52 7.47 -20.91
C GLY A 137 1.67 8.24 -19.90
N VAL A 138 1.23 9.45 -20.23
CA VAL A 138 0.20 10.18 -19.48
C VAL A 138 -1.09 10.28 -20.30
N ASP A 139 -2.22 10.49 -19.64
CA ASP A 139 -3.46 10.84 -20.32
C ASP A 139 -3.47 12.31 -20.79
N LEU A 140 -4.53 12.71 -21.50
CA LEU A 140 -4.66 14.06 -22.05
C LEU A 140 -4.69 15.17 -20.98
N ASN A 141 -5.24 14.89 -19.81
CA ASN A 141 -5.34 15.89 -18.74
C ASN A 141 -3.98 16.10 -18.08
N ALA A 142 -3.28 15.02 -17.76
CA ALA A 142 -1.92 15.09 -17.25
C ALA A 142 -0.96 15.69 -18.28
N PHE A 143 -1.10 15.38 -19.58
CA PHE A 143 -0.29 15.99 -20.63
C PHE A 143 -0.41 17.52 -20.63
N LYS A 144 -1.64 18.06 -20.52
CA LYS A 144 -1.87 19.51 -20.44
C LYS A 144 -1.19 20.18 -19.24
N LEU A 145 -0.94 19.45 -18.16
CA LEU A 145 -0.26 19.98 -16.97
C LEU A 145 1.26 20.09 -17.15
N ILE A 146 1.85 19.27 -18.02
CA ILE A 146 3.31 19.12 -18.13
C ILE A 146 3.87 19.50 -19.51
N ASN A 147 3.01 19.84 -20.48
CA ASN A 147 3.43 20.10 -21.86
C ASN A 147 4.38 21.29 -22.02
N SER A 148 4.37 22.23 -21.07
CA SER A 148 5.27 23.39 -21.05
C SER A 148 6.59 23.13 -20.31
N CYS A 149 6.77 21.97 -19.70
CA CYS A 149 7.98 21.65 -18.94
C CYS A 149 9.17 21.38 -19.87
N SER A 150 10.28 22.07 -19.64
CA SER A 150 11.54 21.86 -20.35
C SER A 150 12.43 20.81 -19.68
N SER A 151 12.16 20.50 -18.41
CA SER A 151 12.91 19.50 -17.62
C SER A 151 12.01 18.36 -17.19
N VAL A 152 12.50 17.13 -17.34
CA VAL A 152 11.80 15.92 -16.90
C VAL A 152 11.52 15.94 -15.40
N LYS A 153 12.40 16.56 -14.60
CA LYS A 153 12.25 16.69 -13.15
C LYS A 153 11.05 17.56 -12.80
N GLU A 154 10.84 18.64 -13.54
CA GLU A 154 9.70 19.53 -13.35
C GLU A 154 8.39 18.81 -13.69
N ALA A 155 8.32 18.22 -14.89
CA ALA A 155 7.16 17.44 -15.32
C ALA A 155 6.83 16.31 -14.31
N TRP A 156 7.85 15.58 -13.86
CA TRP A 156 7.69 14.51 -12.88
C TRP A 156 7.14 15.02 -11.56
N LYS A 157 7.67 16.14 -11.04
CA LYS A 157 7.20 16.76 -9.80
C LYS A 157 5.75 17.22 -9.89
N ILE A 158 5.33 17.79 -11.02
CA ILE A 158 3.94 18.20 -11.25
C ILE A 158 3.03 16.97 -11.23
N LEU A 159 3.42 15.88 -11.90
CA LEU A 159 2.65 14.62 -11.88
C LEU A 159 2.57 14.02 -10.46
N GLU A 160 3.65 14.04 -9.69
CA GLU A 160 3.64 13.58 -8.31
C GLU A 160 2.67 14.41 -7.46
N VAL A 161 2.66 15.73 -7.60
CA VAL A 161 1.73 16.60 -6.88
C VAL A 161 0.29 16.41 -7.34
N ALA A 162 0.06 16.24 -8.65
CA ALA A 162 -1.28 16.07 -9.21
C ALA A 162 -1.93 14.74 -8.77
N TYR A 163 -1.14 13.66 -8.69
CA TYR A 163 -1.67 12.32 -8.43
C TYR A 163 -1.46 11.79 -7.01
N GLU A 164 -0.34 12.11 -6.34
CA GLU A 164 -0.16 11.77 -4.91
C GLU A 164 -0.71 12.85 -3.97
N GLY A 165 -1.02 14.03 -4.50
CA GLY A 165 -1.31 15.22 -3.72
C GLY A 165 -0.06 15.87 -3.13
N ILE A 166 -0.24 17.00 -2.46
CA ILE A 166 0.83 17.66 -1.72
C ILE A 166 1.21 16.77 -0.52
N LYS A 167 2.51 16.68 -0.17
CA LYS A 167 3.00 15.89 0.99
C LYS A 167 2.15 16.03 2.26
N LYS A 168 1.59 17.22 2.51
CA LYS A 168 0.68 17.50 3.63
C LYS A 168 -0.60 16.65 3.58
N VAL A 169 -1.22 16.49 2.41
CA VAL A 169 -2.39 15.63 2.20
C VAL A 169 -2.04 14.17 2.46
N LYS A 170 -0.88 13.71 1.97
CA LYS A 170 -0.38 12.35 2.20
C LYS A 170 -0.18 12.07 3.69
N ILE A 171 0.43 13.01 4.43
CA ILE A 171 0.58 12.94 5.89
C ILE A 171 -0.78 12.91 6.58
N SER A 172 -1.73 13.79 6.22
CA SER A 172 -3.07 13.79 6.81
C SER A 172 -3.84 12.50 6.53
N ARG A 173 -3.69 11.91 5.33
CA ARG A 173 -4.28 10.60 5.00
C ARG A 173 -3.63 9.47 5.78
N LEU A 174 -2.30 9.47 5.93
CA LEU A 174 -1.58 8.51 6.78
C LEU A 174 -2.02 8.60 8.24
N GLN A 175 -2.22 9.81 8.76
CA GLN A 175 -2.76 10.02 10.12
C GLN A 175 -4.17 9.43 10.24
N LEU A 176 -5.03 9.63 9.24
CA LEU A 176 -6.37 9.04 9.23
C LEU A 176 -6.33 7.50 9.19
N VAL A 177 -5.51 6.92 8.31
CA VAL A 177 -5.34 5.46 8.21
C VAL A 177 -4.77 4.87 9.50
N THR A 178 -3.80 5.55 10.11
CA THR A 178 -3.22 5.16 11.40
C THR A 178 -4.27 5.21 12.50
N SER A 179 -5.07 6.28 12.55
CA SER A 179 -6.18 6.42 13.51
C SER A 179 -7.22 5.32 13.31
N LYS A 180 -7.64 5.04 12.06
CA LYS A 180 -8.53 3.91 11.72
C LYS A 180 -7.96 2.59 12.22
N PHE A 181 -6.68 2.33 12.00
CA PHE A 181 -6.02 1.10 12.47
C PHE A 181 -6.03 0.99 14.00
N GLU A 182 -5.80 2.10 14.71
CA GLU A 182 -5.75 2.13 16.17
C GLU A 182 -7.13 1.91 16.79
N VAL A 183 -8.17 2.56 16.26
CA VAL A 183 -9.54 2.46 16.78
C VAL A 183 -10.33 1.27 16.23
N LEU A 184 -9.79 0.53 15.25
CA LEU A 184 -10.45 -0.64 14.66
C LEU A 184 -10.86 -1.62 15.76
N LYS A 185 -12.12 -2.05 15.74
CA LYS A 185 -12.69 -3.04 16.64
C LYS A 185 -13.54 -4.01 15.84
N MET A 186 -13.67 -5.23 16.34
CA MET A 186 -14.67 -6.17 15.82
C MET A 186 -16.03 -5.77 16.37
N PHE A 187 -17.07 -5.93 15.56
CA PHE A 187 -18.44 -5.86 16.06
C PHE A 187 -18.86 -7.20 16.66
N GLU A 188 -19.86 -7.20 17.54
CA GLU A 188 -20.31 -8.40 18.28
C GLU A 188 -20.73 -9.55 17.34
N ASP A 189 -21.34 -9.23 16.20
CA ASP A 189 -21.82 -10.20 15.20
C ASP A 189 -20.95 -10.25 13.92
N GLU A 190 -19.80 -9.56 13.90
CA GLU A 190 -18.96 -9.52 12.70
C GLU A 190 -18.15 -10.82 12.56
N PRO A 191 -18.19 -11.48 11.39
CA PRO A 191 -17.38 -12.66 11.15
C PRO A 191 -15.89 -12.31 11.13
N ILE A 192 -15.07 -13.22 11.67
CA ILE A 192 -13.61 -13.07 11.74
C ILE A 192 -12.98 -12.74 10.38
N SER A 193 -13.51 -13.31 9.29
CA SER A 193 -13.04 -13.04 7.93
C SER A 193 -13.20 -11.56 7.53
N GLU A 194 -14.35 -10.95 7.83
CA GLU A 194 -14.63 -9.55 7.49
C GLU A 194 -13.75 -8.60 8.31
N SER A 195 -13.52 -8.91 9.59
CA SER A 195 -12.58 -8.14 10.41
C SER A 195 -11.14 -8.20 9.87
N ASN A 196 -10.73 -9.36 9.33
CA ASN A 196 -9.42 -9.55 8.74
C ASN A 196 -9.28 -8.81 7.41
N GLU A 197 -10.33 -8.81 6.58
CA GLU A 197 -10.38 -8.03 5.35
C GLU A 197 -10.18 -6.54 5.66
N ARG A 198 -10.89 -5.98 6.66
CA ARG A 198 -10.71 -4.58 7.07
C ARG A 198 -9.29 -4.27 7.55
N VAL A 199 -8.65 -5.20 8.28
CA VAL A 199 -7.25 -5.06 8.71
C VAL A 199 -6.31 -5.01 7.49
N LEU A 200 -6.53 -5.88 6.50
CA LEU A 200 -5.73 -5.92 5.27
C LEU A 200 -5.96 -4.66 4.43
N GLU A 201 -7.20 -4.22 4.27
CA GLU A 201 -7.53 -2.99 3.54
C GLU A 201 -6.78 -1.78 4.12
N ILE A 202 -6.77 -1.62 5.44
CA ILE A 202 -6.06 -0.54 6.12
C ILE A 202 -4.54 -0.67 5.93
N ALA A 203 -3.99 -1.88 6.06
CA ALA A 203 -2.57 -2.12 5.82
C ALA A 203 -2.17 -1.82 4.37
N ASN A 204 -3.03 -2.15 3.41
CA ASN A 204 -2.85 -1.88 2.00
C ASN A 204 -2.94 -0.39 1.68
N GLU A 205 -3.92 0.32 2.26
CA GLU A 205 -4.05 1.76 2.11
C GLU A 205 -2.80 2.48 2.64
N SER A 206 -2.28 2.06 3.81
CA SER A 206 -1.03 2.57 4.36
C SER A 206 0.16 2.33 3.43
N LEU A 207 0.27 1.13 2.86
CA LEU A 207 1.34 0.78 1.93
C LEU A 207 1.28 1.61 0.64
N LEU A 208 0.08 1.84 0.09
CA LEU A 208 -0.14 2.71 -1.08
C LEU A 208 0.24 4.16 -0.79
N LEU A 209 0.06 4.61 0.45
CA LEU A 209 0.54 5.91 0.94
C LEU A 209 2.03 5.91 1.30
N GLY A 210 2.76 4.80 1.07
CA GLY A 210 4.21 4.72 1.20
C GLY A 210 4.72 4.33 2.59
N GLU A 211 3.84 3.94 3.52
CA GLU A 211 4.23 3.42 4.84
C GLU A 211 3.78 1.97 5.03
N LYS A 212 4.74 1.04 5.11
CA LYS A 212 4.45 -0.37 5.40
C LYS A 212 4.15 -0.55 6.90
N ILE A 213 2.94 -0.98 7.24
CA ILE A 213 2.64 -1.45 8.60
C ILE A 213 3.37 -2.77 8.81
N LEU A 214 4.20 -2.83 9.86
CA LEU A 214 4.93 -4.06 10.19
C LEU A 214 3.96 -5.21 10.49
N GLU A 215 4.28 -6.41 9.99
CA GLU A 215 3.50 -7.62 10.24
C GLU A 215 3.28 -7.87 11.73
N SER A 216 4.28 -7.60 12.56
CA SER A 216 4.17 -7.71 14.03
C SER A 216 3.16 -6.73 14.64
N LYS A 217 2.92 -5.58 14.01
CA LYS A 217 1.89 -4.61 14.43
C LYS A 217 0.50 -5.07 13.98
N ILE A 218 0.40 -5.63 12.77
CA ILE A 218 -0.83 -6.27 12.25
C ILE A 218 -1.25 -7.44 13.14
N MET A 219 -0.34 -8.38 13.40
CA MET A 219 -0.60 -9.56 14.25
C MET A 219 -1.06 -9.16 15.65
N ARG A 220 -0.38 -8.18 16.29
CA ARG A 220 -0.79 -7.68 17.61
C ARG A 220 -2.18 -7.05 17.60
N LYS A 221 -2.56 -6.35 16.53
CA LYS A 221 -3.89 -5.75 16.42
C LYS A 221 -4.96 -6.82 16.29
N VAL A 222 -4.75 -7.80 15.42
CA VAL A 222 -5.67 -8.92 15.21
C VAL A 222 -5.86 -9.75 16.47
N MET A 223 -4.77 -10.06 17.18
CA MET A 223 -4.86 -10.77 18.47
C MET A 223 -5.70 -9.98 19.49
N ARG A 224 -5.56 -8.64 19.55
CA ARG A 224 -6.40 -7.81 20.43
C ARG A 224 -7.88 -7.86 20.03
N LEU A 225 -8.18 -7.74 18.73
CA LEU A 225 -9.56 -7.83 18.22
C LEU A 225 -10.24 -9.14 18.63
N TYR A 226 -9.53 -10.26 18.51
CA TYR A 226 -10.07 -11.56 18.89
C TYR A 226 -10.22 -11.73 20.40
N LEU A 227 -9.31 -11.18 21.20
CA LEU A 227 -9.42 -11.23 22.66
C LEU A 227 -10.57 -10.37 23.17
N GLU A 228 -10.78 -9.18 22.61
CA GLU A 228 -11.87 -8.26 22.96
C GLU A 228 -13.26 -8.85 22.65
N ASN A 229 -13.40 -9.71 21.63
CA ASN A 229 -14.66 -10.40 21.31
C ASN A 229 -14.92 -11.67 22.15
N LEU A 230 -13.96 -12.11 22.97
CA LEU A 230 -14.10 -13.32 23.81
C LEU A 230 -14.42 -13.01 25.28
N THR A 231 -14.37 -11.74 25.67
CA THR A 231 -14.65 -11.21 27.01
C THR A 231 -15.99 -10.51 27.04
#